data_AF-A0A6I1KKI4-F1
#
_entry.id   AF-A0A6I1KKI4-F1
#
_cell.length_a   1.000
_cell.length_b   1.000
_cell.length_c   1.000
_cell.angle_alpha   90.00
_cell.angle_beta   90.00
_cell.angle_gamma   90.00
#
_symmetry.space_group_name_H-M   'P 1'
#
loop_
_entity.id
_entity.type
_entity.pdbx_description
1 polymer ?
#
loop_
_entity_poly.entity_id
_entity_poly.type
_entity_poly.pdbx_seq_one_letter_code
_entity_poly.pdbx_strand_id
1 'polypeptide(L)'
;MESIKHRTQISLDDWQYQTLLDLSRKTKKSLSALIREMINEKFAPKPGVAENDPVYSIVGIGGSRQKHTARDHDAVLYGKKP
;
A
#
# COMPACT_ATOMS: atom_id res chain seq x y z
N MET A 1 -12.73 20.02 -10.03
CA MET A 1 -13.73 18.99 -10.38
C MET A 1 -14.41 18.55 -9.10
N GLU A 2 -15.72 18.76 -8.96
CA GLU A 2 -16.45 18.23 -7.80
C GLU A 2 -16.42 16.70 -7.85
N SER A 3 -15.84 16.09 -6.81
CA SER A 3 -15.80 14.63 -6.67
C SER A 3 -17.18 14.12 -6.28
N ILE A 4 -17.73 13.19 -7.08
CA ILE A 4 -18.99 12.51 -6.78
C ILE A 4 -18.80 11.73 -5.47
N LYS A 5 -19.58 12.07 -4.44
CA LYS A 5 -19.56 11.37 -3.14
C LYS A 5 -20.62 10.28 -3.14
N HIS A 6 -20.18 9.04 -2.98
CA HIS A 6 -21.08 7.90 -2.79
C HIS A 6 -21.40 7.70 -1.30
N ARG A 7 -22.67 7.41 -0.99
CA ARG A 7 -23.11 7.06 0.37
C ARG A 7 -23.04 5.55 0.53
N THR A 8 -22.25 5.09 1.49
CA THR A 8 -22.08 3.67 1.82
C THR A 8 -22.53 3.43 3.25
N GLN A 9 -23.31 2.37 3.48
CA GLN A 9 -23.64 1.87 4.81
C GLN A 9 -22.64 0.77 5.18
N ILE A 10 -22.08 0.85 6.38
CA ILE A 10 -21.12 -0.14 6.90
C ILE A 10 -21.59 -0.60 8.27
N SER A 11 -21.46 -1.90 8.54
CA SER A 11 -21.63 -2.46 9.88
C SER A 11 -20.28 -2.48 10.57
N LEU A 12 -20.23 -1.99 11.81
CA LEU A 12 -19.03 -1.94 12.64
C LEU A 12 -19.31 -2.68 13.94
N ASP A 13 -18.29 -3.32 14.48
CA ASP A 13 -18.36 -3.84 15.84
C ASP A 13 -18.43 -2.67 16.83
N ASP A 14 -19.02 -2.92 18.00
CA ASP A 14 -19.26 -1.90 19.02
C ASP A 14 -17.96 -1.18 19.42
N TRP A 15 -16.88 -1.93 19.61
CA TRP A 15 -15.57 -1.38 19.96
C TRP A 15 -14.96 -0.49 18.86
N GLN A 16 -15.22 -0.79 17.59
CA GLN A 16 -14.75 0.02 16.45
C GLN A 16 -15.50 1.35 16.42
N TYR A 17 -16.82 1.31 16.65
CA TYR A 17 -17.64 2.51 16.70
C TYR A 17 -17.25 3.43 17.87
N GLN A 18 -17.06 2.87 19.08
CA GLN A 18 -16.59 3.64 20.23
C GLN A 18 -15.22 4.27 20.01
N THR A 19 -14.28 3.51 19.42
CA THR A 19 -12.94 4.02 19.09
C THR A 19 -13.01 5.21 18.12
N LEU A 20 -13.86 5.12 17.09
CA LEU A 20 -14.08 6.20 16.14
C LEU A 20 -14.75 7.42 16.78
N LEU A 21 -15.69 7.22 17.70
CA LEU A 21 -16.33 8.31 18.46
C LEU A 21 -15.33 9.07 19.33
N ASP A 22 -14.46 8.36 20.06
CA ASP A 22 -13.44 8.98 20.88
C ASP A 22 -12.44 9.77 20.03
N LEU A 23 -12.04 9.22 18.88
CA LEU A 23 -11.17 9.92 17.94
C LEU A 23 -11.85 11.16 17.35
N SER A 24 -13.15 11.08 17.05
CA SER A 24 -13.97 12.21 16.58
C SER A 24 -13.99 13.35 17.60
N ARG A 25 -14.17 13.02 18.88
CA ARG A 25 -14.13 14.01 19.97
C ARG A 25 -12.77 14.66 20.12
N LYS A 26 -11.69 13.88 20.09
CA LYS A 26 -10.30 14.37 20.22
C LYS A 26 -9.88 15.28 19.08
N THR A 27 -10.25 14.91 17.84
CA THR A 27 -9.84 15.62 16.62
C THR A 27 -10.82 16.72 16.19
N LYS A 28 -12.01 16.80 16.81
CA LYS A 28 -13.13 17.66 16.42
C LYS A 28 -13.57 17.47 14.95
N LYS A 29 -13.35 16.27 14.40
CA LYS A 29 -13.76 15.90 13.03
C LYS A 29 -14.99 14.99 13.06
N SER A 30 -15.81 15.06 12.03
CA SER A 30 -16.92 14.10 11.87
C SER A 30 -16.41 12.69 11.60
N LEU A 31 -17.18 11.67 12.01
CA LEU A 31 -16.92 10.25 11.71
C LEU A 31 -16.65 10.02 10.22
N SER A 32 -17.49 10.60 9.35
CA SER A 32 -17.33 10.46 7.90
C SER A 32 -16.05 11.12 7.38
N ALA A 33 -15.58 12.20 8.01
CA ALA A 33 -14.30 12.81 7.66
C ALA A 33 -13.13 11.93 8.09
N LEU A 34 -13.17 11.38 9.31
CA LEU A 34 -12.15 10.46 9.81
C LEU A 34 -12.05 9.19 8.97
N ILE A 35 -13.17 8.56 8.62
CA ILE A 35 -13.18 7.36 7.79
C ILE A 35 -12.58 7.67 6.42
N ARG A 36 -12.95 8.80 5.80
CA ARG A 36 -12.35 9.22 4.52
C ARG A 36 -10.86 9.49 4.64
N GLU A 37 -10.40 10.12 5.71
CA GLU A 37 -8.97 10.36 5.96
C GLU A 37 -8.21 9.05 6.11
N MET A 38 -8.73 8.09 6.89
CA MET A 38 -8.11 6.76 7.05
C MET A 38 -8.07 5.99 5.72
N ILE A 39 -9.14 6.04 4.92
CA ILE A 39 -9.16 5.43 3.59
C ILE A 39 -8.14 6.12 2.69
N ASN A 40 -8.13 7.46 2.67
CA ASN A 40 -7.17 8.22 1.87
C ASN A 40 -5.74 7.95 2.32
N GLU A 41 -5.43 7.87 3.60
CA GLU A 41 -4.08 7.60 4.09
C GLU A 41 -3.63 6.18 3.73
N LYS A 42 -4.54 5.20 3.85
CA LYS A 42 -4.24 3.81 3.55
C LYS A 42 -4.07 3.52 2.07
N PHE A 43 -4.85 4.19 1.22
CA PHE A 43 -4.88 3.98 -0.23
C PHE A 43 -4.29 5.15 -1.03
N ALA A 44 -3.80 6.19 -0.38
CA ALA A 44 -3.10 7.27 -1.06
C ALA A 44 -1.94 6.63 -1.84
N PRO A 45 -1.78 6.99 -3.12
CA PRO A 45 -0.56 6.65 -3.81
C PRO A 45 0.58 7.27 -3.00
N LYS A 46 1.41 6.43 -2.39
CA LYS A 46 2.59 6.89 -1.64
C LYS A 46 3.44 7.68 -2.63
N PRO A 47 3.60 9.01 -2.47
CA PRO A 47 4.51 9.75 -3.31
C PRO A 47 5.91 9.26 -2.93
N GLY A 48 6.49 8.36 -3.72
CA GLY A 48 7.80 7.78 -3.43
C GLY A 48 7.94 6.26 -3.52
N VAL A 49 7.01 5.51 -4.11
CA VAL A 49 7.40 4.19 -4.67
C VAL A 49 8.11 4.43 -6.01
N ALA A 50 9.34 4.94 -5.87
CA ALA A 50 10.48 4.80 -6.76
C ALA A 50 10.40 5.27 -8.23
N GLU A 51 10.12 6.55 -8.48
CA GLU A 51 10.62 7.20 -9.71
C GLU A 51 12.00 7.86 -9.52
N ASN A 52 12.39 8.21 -8.28
CA ASN A 52 13.61 8.98 -8.00
C ASN A 52 14.49 8.41 -6.86
N ASP A 53 14.25 7.17 -6.42
CA ASP A 53 15.12 6.54 -5.41
C ASP A 53 16.38 5.99 -6.11
N PRO A 54 17.60 6.46 -5.73
CA PRO A 54 18.86 6.01 -6.33
C PRO A 54 19.05 4.50 -6.27
N VAL A 55 18.48 3.82 -5.28
CA VAL A 55 18.51 2.35 -5.16
C VAL A 55 17.79 1.69 -6.34
N TYR A 56 16.70 2.30 -6.82
CA TYR A 56 15.96 1.83 -8.00
C TYR A 56 16.56 2.34 -9.31
N SER A 57 17.48 3.31 -9.28
CA SER A 57 18.34 3.66 -10.42
C SER A 57 19.50 2.67 -10.62
N ILE A 58 19.81 1.86 -9.60
CA ILE A 58 20.79 0.77 -9.67
C ILE A 58 20.14 -0.47 -10.30
N VAL A 59 19.82 -0.38 -11.60
CA VAL A 59 19.35 -1.53 -12.40
C VAL A 59 20.38 -1.82 -13.49
N GLY A 60 20.79 -3.08 -13.63
CA GLY A 60 21.65 -3.51 -14.74
C GLY A 60 23.16 -3.44 -14.52
N ILE A 61 23.65 -3.31 -13.27
CA ILE A 61 25.09 -3.36 -12.97
C ILE A 61 25.71 -4.72 -13.35
N GLY A 62 24.93 -5.80 -13.28
CA GLY A 62 25.35 -7.15 -13.70
C GLY A 62 24.78 -7.52 -15.06
N GLY A 63 25.60 -7.49 -16.10
CA GLY A 63 25.28 -8.04 -17.42
C GLY A 63 25.77 -9.48 -17.53
N SER A 64 24.86 -10.44 -17.64
CA SER A 64 25.21 -11.79 -18.11
C SER A 64 24.50 -12.04 -19.44
N ARG A 65 25.19 -12.64 -20.41
CA ARG A 65 24.60 -13.07 -21.70
C ARG A 65 23.61 -14.24 -21.55
N GLN A 66 23.27 -14.61 -20.33
CA GLN A 66 22.46 -15.77 -20.02
C GLN A 66 20.98 -15.38 -19.91
N LYS A 67 20.12 -16.35 -20.19
CA LYS A 67 18.66 -16.21 -20.13
C LYS A 67 18.23 -15.79 -18.71
N HIS A 68 17.18 -14.98 -18.58
CA HIS A 68 16.70 -14.43 -17.31
C HIS A 68 16.49 -15.49 -16.21
N THR A 69 17.52 -15.72 -15.40
CA THR A 69 17.57 -16.75 -14.35
C THR A 69 16.92 -16.32 -13.04
N ALA A 70 16.41 -15.09 -12.95
CA ALA A 70 15.75 -14.57 -11.76
C ALA A 70 14.53 -15.39 -11.32
N ARG A 71 13.75 -15.90 -12.29
CA ARG A 71 12.56 -16.72 -12.02
C ARG A 71 12.89 -18.16 -11.64
N ASP A 72 14.05 -18.66 -12.09
CA ASP A 72 14.48 -20.05 -11.88
C ASP A 72 15.72 -20.13 -10.97
N HIS A 73 15.89 -19.15 -10.07
CA HIS A 73 17.11 -19.00 -9.27
C HIS A 73 17.41 -20.24 -8.43
N ASP A 74 16.38 -20.91 -7.91
CA ASP A 74 16.56 -22.14 -7.14
C ASP A 74 17.21 -23.26 -7.95
N ALA A 75 16.77 -23.45 -9.20
CA ALA A 75 17.34 -24.48 -10.08
C ALA A 75 18.79 -24.15 -10.50
N VAL A 76 19.13 -22.86 -10.57
CA VAL A 76 20.48 -22.38 -10.92
C VAL A 76 21.43 -22.47 -9.74
N LEU A 77 20.98 -22.10 -8.55
CA LEU A 77 21.79 -22.04 -7.34
C LEU A 77 21.95 -23.41 -6.68
N TYR A 78 20.89 -24.23 -6.68
CA TYR A 78 20.86 -25.49 -5.95
C TYR A 78 20.81 -26.73 -6.86
N GLY A 79 20.70 -26.53 -8.18
CA GLY A 79 20.49 -27.62 -9.12
C GLY A 79 19.09 -28.24 -8.99
N LYS A 80 18.70 -29.09 -9.95
CA LYS A 80 17.51 -29.93 -9.78
C LYS A 80 17.75 -30.85 -8.59
N LYS A 81 16.91 -30.75 -7.55
CA LYS A 81 16.79 -31.82 -6.56
C LYS A 81 16.41 -33.12 -7.28
N PRO A 82 17.02 -34.26 -6.91
CA PRO A 82 16.71 -35.57 -7.49
C PRO A 82 15.23 -35.94 -7.31
#